data_AF-A0A8T3L049-F1
#
_entry.id   AF-A0A8T3L049-F1
#
_cell.length_a   1.000
_cell.length_b   1.000
_cell.length_c   1.000
_cell.angle_alpha   90.00
_cell.angle_beta   90.00
_cell.angle_gamma   90.00
#
_symmetry.space_group_name_H-M   'P 1'
#
loop_
_entity.id
_entity.type
_entity.pdbx_description
1 polymer ?
#
loop_
_entity_poly.entity_id
_entity_poly.type
_entity_poly.pdbx_seq_one_letter_code
_entity_poly.pdbx_strand_id
1 'polypeptide(L)' 'MTDQQTQRAPAADADAGGQVQALVSDLCAWRQDDDGGDTWLSDCGNAFTLNEGDPAENSMKFCCYCGLPLTAVVWEDR' A
#
# COMPACT_ATOMS: atom_id res chain seq x y z
N MET A 1 -60.07 -26.55 12.91
CA MET A 1 -58.87 -26.14 13.68
C MET A 1 -57.69 -26.51 12.81
N THR A 2 -57.58 -25.93 11.61
CA THR A 2 -56.98 -24.62 11.31
C THR A 2 -55.47 -24.66 11.53
N ASP A 3 -54.78 -24.71 10.39
CA ASP A 3 -53.46 -24.20 10.04
C ASP A 3 -52.31 -24.33 11.02
N GLN A 4 -51.25 -25.03 10.60
CA GLN A 4 -49.86 -24.53 10.72
C GLN A 4 -49.02 -25.03 9.53
N GLN A 5 -49.15 -24.38 8.37
CA GLN A 5 -48.09 -24.41 7.35
C GLN A 5 -46.96 -23.46 7.80
N THR A 6 -45.80 -24.00 8.14
CA THR A 6 -44.59 -23.20 8.34
C THR A 6 -43.84 -23.11 7.01
N GLN A 7 -43.96 -21.97 6.34
CA GLN A 7 -43.11 -21.62 5.20
C GLN A 7 -41.76 -21.11 5.72
N ARG A 8 -40.64 -21.60 5.20
CA ARG A 8 -39.30 -21.02 5.43
C ARG A 8 -38.72 -20.57 4.09
N ALA A 9 -38.38 -19.28 4.01
CA ALA A 9 -37.81 -18.62 2.85
C ALA A 9 -36.40 -19.16 2.51
N PRO A 10 -35.94 -19.03 1.26
CA PRO A 10 -34.57 -19.40 0.89
C PRO A 10 -33.58 -18.33 1.41
N ALA A 11 -32.50 -18.76 2.05
CA ALA A 11 -31.35 -17.89 2.31
C ALA A 11 -30.60 -17.71 0.99
N ALA A 12 -30.66 -16.51 0.43
CA ALA A 12 -29.82 -16.09 -0.68
C ALA A 12 -28.66 -15.28 -0.09
N ASP A 13 -27.59 -15.97 0.32
CA ASP A 13 -26.34 -15.31 0.69
C ASP A 13 -25.37 -15.48 -0.48
N ALA A 14 -25.43 -14.54 -1.41
CA ALA A 14 -24.47 -14.37 -2.47
C ALA A 14 -23.20 -13.74 -1.89
N ASP A 15 -22.18 -14.55 -1.65
CA ASP A 15 -20.82 -14.07 -1.37
C ASP A 15 -20.23 -13.53 -2.69
N ALA A 16 -20.43 -12.25 -2.93
CA ALA A 16 -19.78 -11.52 -4.00
C ALA A 16 -18.35 -11.18 -3.56
N GLY A 17 -17.45 -12.16 -3.68
CA GLY A 17 -16.01 -11.99 -3.47
C GLY A 17 -15.40 -11.00 -4.47
N GLY A 18 -15.44 -9.71 -4.12
CA GLY A 18 -14.82 -8.63 -4.86
C GLY A 18 -13.30 -8.80 -4.89
N GLN A 19 -12.75 -9.01 -6.08
CA GLN A 19 -11.32 -9.14 -6.30
C GLN A 19 -10.68 -7.74 -6.15
N VAL A 20 -9.93 -7.52 -5.06
CA VAL A 20 -9.06 -6.34 -4.93
C VAL A 20 -7.86 -6.50 -5.86
N GLN A 21 -7.93 -5.89 -7.04
CA GLN A 21 -6.77 -5.71 -7.90
C GLN A 21 -5.90 -4.62 -7.28
N ALA A 22 -4.70 -4.98 -6.80
CA ALA A 22 -3.70 -4.02 -6.40
C ALA A 22 -3.32 -3.18 -7.63
N LEU A 23 -3.56 -1.87 -7.56
CA LEU A 23 -3.08 -0.92 -8.55
C LEU A 23 -1.54 -0.95 -8.50
N VAL A 24 -0.93 -1.59 -9.48
CA VAL A 24 0.52 -1.56 -9.64
C VAL A 24 0.88 -0.14 -10.08
N SER A 25 1.60 0.59 -9.22
CA SER A 25 2.14 1.90 -9.58
C SER A 25 3.31 1.72 -10.55
N ASP A 26 3.46 2.64 -11.51
CA ASP A 26 4.64 2.69 -12.38
C ASP A 26 5.87 3.29 -11.68
N LEU A 27 5.71 3.77 -10.44
CA LEU A 27 6.74 4.39 -9.61
C LEU A 27 6.74 3.74 -8.22
N CYS A 28 7.91 3.66 -7.59
CA CYS A 28 8.04 3.31 -6.19
C CYS A 28 8.38 4.57 -5.38
N ALA A 29 7.40 5.09 -4.65
CA ALA A 29 7.60 6.24 -3.77
C ALA A 29 8.32 5.81 -2.50
N TRP A 30 9.37 6.55 -2.12
CA TRP A 30 10.05 6.43 -0.85
C TRP A 30 9.71 7.66 -0.02
N ARG A 31 9.05 7.46 1.13
CA ARG A 31 8.61 8.51 2.04
C ARG A 31 9.49 8.52 3.29
N GLN A 32 10.06 9.68 3.62
CA GLN A 32 10.80 9.86 4.86
C GLN A 32 9.85 9.66 6.06
N ASP A 33 10.28 8.90 7.05
CA ASP A 33 9.43 8.45 8.17
C ASP A 33 9.19 9.54 9.23
N ASP A 34 10.15 10.45 9.40
CA ASP A 34 10.13 11.51 10.44
C ASP A 34 10.90 12.76 9.98
N ASP A 35 10.75 13.88 10.69
CA ASP A 35 11.45 15.14 10.42
C ASP A 35 12.97 14.99 10.54
N GLY A 36 13.65 15.11 9.39
CA GLY A 36 15.10 14.90 9.33
C GLY A 36 15.54 13.46 9.59
N GLY A 37 14.62 12.51 9.66
CA GLY A 37 14.92 11.09 9.89
C GLY A 37 15.61 10.45 8.69
N ASP A 38 16.50 9.50 8.95
CA ASP A 38 17.29 8.82 7.92
C ASP A 38 16.59 7.57 7.35
N THR A 39 15.38 7.26 7.85
CA THR A 39 14.57 6.11 7.40
C THR A 39 13.55 6.51 6.35
N TRP A 40 13.49 5.70 5.27
CA TRP A 40 12.62 5.88 4.12
C TRP A 40 11.75 4.64 3.90
N LEU A 41 10.43 4.83 3.90
CA LEU A 41 9.44 3.79 3.66
C LEU A 41 9.03 3.74 2.19
N SER A 42 9.27 2.60 1.55
CA SER A 42 8.93 2.38 0.14
C SER A 42 7.49 1.90 -0.06
N ASP A 43 6.88 2.29 -1.17
CA ASP A 43 5.53 1.85 -1.56
C ASP A 43 5.44 0.33 -1.76
N CYS A 44 6.55 -0.30 -2.12
CA CYS A 44 6.67 -1.75 -2.24
C CYS A 44 6.83 -2.49 -0.89
N GLY A 45 6.66 -1.80 0.24
CA GLY A 45 6.56 -2.41 1.57
C GLY A 45 7.90 -2.67 2.28
N ASN A 46 8.99 -2.04 1.85
CA ASN A 46 10.31 -2.16 2.48
C ASN A 46 10.75 -0.82 3.10
N ALA A 47 11.58 -0.88 4.14
CA ALA A 47 12.24 0.28 4.72
C ALA A 47 13.74 0.29 4.34
N PHE A 48 14.29 1.49 4.13
CA PHE A 48 15.70 1.70 3.83
C PHE A 48 16.25 2.88 4.62
N THR A 49 17.45 2.74 5.19
CA THR A 49 18.12 3.81 5.93
C THR A 49 19.23 4.43 5.06
N LEU A 50 19.18 5.75 4.87
CA LEU A 50 20.25 6.53 4.24
C LEU A 50 21.06 7.22 5.32
N ASN A 51 22.36 6.93 5.41
CA ASN A 51 23.21 7.54 6.45
C ASN A 51 23.37 9.05 6.28
N GLU A 52 23.22 9.57 5.05
CA GLU A 52 23.35 10.98 4.73
C GLU A 52 22.58 11.31 3.45
N GLY A 53 21.86 12.44 3.44
CA GLY A 53 21.10 12.95 2.30
C GLY A 53 19.85 12.15 1.92
N ASP A 54 19.21 12.56 0.85
CA ASP A 54 18.02 11.95 0.27
C ASP A 54 18.35 10.94 -0.86
N PRO A 55 17.36 10.15 -1.36
CA PRO A 55 17.60 9.18 -2.41
C PRO A 55 18.17 9.77 -3.72
N ALA A 56 17.78 10.99 -4.09
CA ALA A 56 18.28 11.66 -5.29
C ALA A 56 19.75 12.08 -5.13
N GLU A 57 20.15 12.58 -3.96
CA GLU A 57 21.55 12.90 -3.61
C GLU A 57 22.44 11.66 -3.65
N ASN A 58 21.90 10.51 -3.24
CA ASN A 58 22.56 9.21 -3.31
C ASN A 58 22.48 8.54 -4.71
N SER A 59 22.04 9.28 -5.73
CA SER A 59 21.90 8.81 -7.11
C SER A 59 21.00 7.57 -7.29
N MET A 60 20.06 7.34 -6.36
CA MET A 60 19.12 6.22 -6.42
C MET A 60 18.01 6.54 -7.43
N LYS A 61 18.09 5.94 -8.61
CA LYS A 61 17.11 6.16 -9.70
C LYS A 61 15.97 5.13 -9.72
N PHE A 62 16.19 3.97 -9.12
CA PHE A 62 15.25 2.86 -9.08
C PHE A 62 15.19 2.28 -7.67
N CYS A 63 14.04 1.75 -7.27
CA CYS A 63 13.92 1.04 -6.02
C CYS A 63 14.70 -0.28 -6.09
N CYS A 64 15.59 -0.50 -5.12
CA CYS A 64 16.40 -1.73 -5.04
C CYS A 64 15.58 -3.00 -4.69
N TYR A 65 14.32 -2.84 -4.27
CA TYR A 65 13.45 -3.96 -3.92
C TYR A 65 12.55 -4.41 -5.08
N CYS A 66 11.80 -3.48 -5.70
CA CYS A 66 10.86 -3.82 -6.77
C CYS A 66 11.33 -3.46 -8.18
N GLY A 67 12.44 -2.73 -8.33
CA GLY A 67 13.01 -2.33 -9.62
C GLY A 67 12.30 -1.18 -10.35
N LEU A 68 11.17 -0.68 -9.83
CA LEU A 68 10.46 0.45 -10.41
C LEU A 68 11.24 1.77 -10.23
N PRO A 69 11.07 2.76 -11.14
CA PRO A 69 11.64 4.09 -10.98
C PRO A 69 11.28 4.69 -9.61
N LEU A 70 12.26 5.31 -8.97
CA LEU A 70 12.13 5.83 -7.61
C LEU A 70 11.70 7.30 -7.63
N THR A 71 10.77 7.65 -6.75
CA THR A 71 10.48 9.05 -6.41
C THR A 71 10.60 9.24 -4.89
N ALA A 72 11.32 10.27 -4.47
CA ALA A 72 11.52 10.59 -3.06
C ALA A 72 10.48 11.62 -2.60
N VAL A 73 9.91 11.38 -1.43
CA VAL A 73 9.00 12.28 -0.73
C VAL A 73 9.62 12.55 0.64
N VAL A 74 10.24 13.72 0.78
CA VAL A 74 10.78 14.20 2.05
C VAL A 74 9.64 14.43 3.05
N TRP A 75 9.94 14.35 4.33
CA TRP A 75 8.95 14.69 5.36
C TRP A 75 8.52 16.15 5.21
N GLU A 76 7.23 16.41 5.38
CA GLU A 76 6.66 17.75 5.44
C GLU A 76 5.92 17.86 6.78
N ASP A 77 6.17 18.96 7.52
CA ASP A 77 5.50 19.29 8.78
C ASP A 77 3.97 19.33 8.54
N ARG A 78 3.25 18.33 9.05
CA ARG A 78 1.78 18.21 8.92
C ARG A 78 1.06 18.61 10.19
#